data_AF-A0A958CYY8-F1
#
_entry.id   AF-A0A958CYY8-F1
#
_cell.length_a   1.000
_cell.length_b   1.000
_cell.length_c   1.000
_cell.angle_alpha   90.00
_cell.angle_beta   90.00
_cell.angle_gamma   90.00
#
_symmetry.space_group_name_H-M   'P 1'
#
loop_
_entity.id
_entity.type
_entity.pdbx_description
1 polymer ?
#
loop_
_entity_poly.entity_id
_entity_poly.type
_entity_poly.pdbx_seq_one_letter_code
_entity_poly.pdbx_strand_id
1 'polypeptide(L)'
;PMTDDDTLREQIGHPAPAALCVGHTHWPLVRRVDNTLVVNVGSVGLPFDGDSRASYGRLTWTAGDWQAEVIRLNYDRQLTEEAYLTTGFLEQAGPLARLHLEELRSARSELFSWVATYEDDILHRRITVEEAVDRWLATN
;
A
#
# COMPACT_ATOMS: atom_id res chain seq x y z
N PRO A 1 8.91 4.00 1.50
CA PRO A 1 9.48 5.08 2.36
C PRO A 1 10.93 4.85 2.81
N MET A 2 11.44 3.61 2.80
CA MET A 2 12.75 3.27 3.39
C MET A 2 13.96 3.52 2.48
N THR A 3 13.75 3.72 1.17
CA THR A 3 14.84 4.04 0.23
C THR A 3 15.57 5.31 0.68
N ASP A 4 16.90 5.26 0.80
CA ASP A 4 17.73 6.43 1.13
C ASP A 4 17.80 7.44 -0.04
N ASP A 5 18.35 8.62 0.21
CA ASP A 5 18.39 9.69 -0.80
C ASP A 5 19.28 9.38 -1.99
N ASP A 6 20.37 8.61 -1.80
CA ASP A 6 21.32 8.31 -2.88
C ASP A 6 20.70 7.32 -3.87
N THR A 7 20.13 6.23 -3.35
CA THR A 7 19.38 5.27 -4.15
C THR A 7 18.17 5.94 -4.83
N LEU A 8 17.45 6.82 -4.11
CA LEU A 8 16.27 7.49 -4.66
C LEU A 8 16.67 8.48 -5.78
N ARG A 9 17.81 9.16 -5.65
CA ARG A 9 18.35 10.04 -6.70
C ARG A 9 18.63 9.28 -7.98
N GLU A 10 19.22 8.09 -7.89
CA GLU A 10 19.43 7.21 -9.06
C GLU A 10 18.11 6.77 -9.70
N GLN A 11 17.09 6.46 -8.89
CA GLN A 11 15.76 6.04 -9.37
C GLN A 11 14.95 7.18 -10.01
N ILE A 12 15.12 8.42 -9.57
CA ILE A 12 14.48 9.60 -10.19
C ILE A 12 14.91 9.74 -11.65
N GLY A 13 16.16 9.39 -11.96
CA GLY A 13 16.72 9.41 -13.30
C GLY A 13 17.04 10.81 -13.82
N HIS A 14 17.45 10.87 -15.09
CA HIS A 14 17.86 12.10 -15.77
C HIS A 14 17.13 12.28 -17.11
N PRO A 15 16.60 13.48 -17.43
CA PRO A 15 16.57 14.67 -16.57
C PRO A 15 15.61 14.51 -15.39
N ALA A 16 15.99 15.05 -14.23
CA ALA A 16 15.17 14.97 -13.03
C ALA A 16 13.92 15.88 -13.15
N PRO A 17 12.70 15.39 -12.86
CA PRO A 17 11.50 16.19 -12.88
C PRO A 17 11.42 17.10 -11.64
N ALA A 18 10.66 18.20 -11.72
CA ALA A 18 10.41 19.05 -10.57
C ALA A 18 9.54 18.35 -9.49
N ALA A 19 8.65 17.44 -9.91
CA ALA A 19 7.87 16.59 -9.01
C ALA A 19 7.71 15.18 -9.58
N LEU A 20 7.75 14.18 -8.71
CA LEU A 20 7.59 12.76 -9.04
C LEU A 20 6.52 12.16 -8.12
N CYS A 21 5.35 11.84 -8.69
CA CYS A 21 4.25 11.19 -7.97
C CYS A 21 4.33 9.67 -8.17
N VAL A 22 4.27 8.93 -7.06
CA VAL A 22 4.32 7.47 -7.03
C VAL A 22 3.21 6.91 -6.12
N GLY A 23 3.03 5.59 -6.17
CA GLY A 23 2.05 4.85 -5.38
C GLY A 23 2.60 3.48 -4.98
N HIS A 24 1.80 2.44 -5.20
CA HIS A 24 2.12 1.01 -5.04
C HIS A 24 2.40 0.54 -3.61
N THR A 25 3.23 1.26 -2.84
CA THR A 25 3.60 0.85 -1.48
C THR A 25 2.50 1.09 -0.44
N HIS A 26 1.52 1.94 -0.75
CA HIS A 26 0.46 2.40 0.15
C HIS A 26 0.95 3.15 1.41
N TRP A 27 2.23 3.52 1.46
CA TRP A 27 2.78 4.37 2.51
C TRP A 27 2.93 5.79 1.98
N PRO A 28 2.28 6.79 2.60
CA PRO A 28 2.46 8.16 2.19
C PRO A 28 3.91 8.62 2.39
N LEU A 29 4.37 9.49 1.50
CA LEU A 29 5.70 10.10 1.56
C LEU A 29 5.64 11.47 0.90
N VAL A 30 6.17 12.49 1.57
CA VAL A 30 6.52 13.77 0.93
C VAL A 30 7.97 14.03 1.26
N ARG A 31 8.83 13.98 0.25
CA ARG A 31 10.28 14.10 0.40
C ARG A 31 10.85 14.92 -0.73
N ARG A 32 11.82 15.78 -0.44
CA ARG A 32 12.57 16.53 -1.45
C ARG A 32 13.95 15.89 -1.60
N VAL A 33 14.30 15.52 -2.82
CA VAL A 33 15.63 15.01 -3.20
C VAL A 33 16.16 15.95 -4.27
N ASP A 34 17.23 16.69 -3.94
CA ASP A 34 17.75 17.78 -4.77
C ASP A 34 16.62 18.75 -5.21
N ASN A 35 16.34 18.82 -6.52
CA ASN A 35 15.30 19.68 -7.11
C ASN A 35 13.98 18.95 -7.41
N THR A 36 13.81 17.71 -6.96
CA THR A 36 12.62 16.88 -7.20
C THR A 36 11.82 16.71 -5.93
N LEU A 37 10.54 17.09 -5.97
CA LEU A 37 9.56 16.74 -4.94
C LEU A 37 9.00 15.34 -5.21
N VAL A 38 9.42 14.35 -4.41
CA VAL A 38 8.90 12.98 -4.48
C VAL A 38 7.69 12.85 -3.56
N VAL A 39 6.57 12.41 -4.13
CA VAL A 39 5.29 12.25 -3.41
C VAL A 39 4.78 10.83 -3.60
N ASN A 40 4.69 10.05 -2.52
CA ASN A 40 3.83 8.87 -2.48
C ASN A 40 2.51 9.28 -1.83
N VAL A 41 1.41 9.12 -2.55
CA VAL A 41 0.09 9.55 -2.08
C VAL A 41 -0.56 8.59 -1.08
N GLY A 42 0.10 7.46 -0.78
CA GLY A 42 -0.46 6.41 0.05
C GLY A 42 -1.50 5.58 -0.71
N SER A 43 -2.57 5.18 -0.01
CA SER A 43 -3.68 4.43 -0.59
C SER A 43 -5.01 4.95 -0.07
N VAL A 44 -5.99 5.05 -0.96
CA VAL A 44 -7.37 5.45 -0.61
C VAL A 44 -8.08 4.33 0.14
N GLY A 45 -7.98 3.09 -0.34
CA GLY A 45 -8.77 1.96 0.16
C GLY A 45 -8.03 1.02 1.11
N LEU A 46 -6.69 1.04 1.10
CA LEU A 46 -5.90 0.04 1.82
C LEU A 46 -4.54 0.60 2.29
N PRO A 47 -4.51 1.59 3.20
CA PRO A 47 -3.27 2.16 3.73
C PRO A 47 -2.49 1.16 4.58
N PHE A 48 -1.15 1.23 4.56
CA PHE A 48 -0.27 0.28 5.26
C PHE A 48 0.64 0.89 6.32
N ASP A 49 0.47 2.19 6.63
CA ASP A 49 1.30 2.93 7.58
C ASP A 49 0.68 3.01 8.99
N GLY A 50 -0.31 2.17 9.29
CA GLY A 50 -1.00 2.12 10.58
C GLY A 50 -2.10 3.17 10.78
N ASP A 51 -2.26 4.13 9.85
CA ASP A 51 -3.40 5.04 9.82
C ASP A 51 -4.44 4.54 8.81
N SER A 52 -5.55 4.03 9.31
CA SER A 52 -6.61 3.43 8.51
C SER A 52 -7.45 4.42 7.69
N ARG A 53 -7.23 5.72 7.84
CA ARG A 53 -7.96 6.73 7.05
C ARG A 53 -7.50 6.68 5.60
N ALA A 54 -8.43 6.90 4.68
CA ALA A 54 -8.13 7.01 3.26
C ALA A 54 -7.05 8.09 3.03
N SER A 55 -6.08 7.79 2.19
CA SER A 55 -4.95 8.68 1.89
C SER A 55 -4.98 9.14 0.43
N TYR A 56 -4.82 10.44 0.21
CA TYR A 56 -4.53 11.00 -1.10
C TYR A 56 -3.56 12.17 -0.99
N GLY A 57 -2.89 12.51 -2.09
CA GLY A 57 -1.99 13.67 -2.15
C GLY A 57 -2.67 14.88 -2.77
N ARG A 58 -2.46 16.05 -2.16
CA ARG A 58 -2.79 17.35 -2.77
C ARG A 58 -1.49 18.03 -3.18
N LEU A 59 -1.32 18.24 -4.48
CA LEU A 59 -0.19 18.96 -5.05
C LEU A 59 -0.63 20.35 -5.49
N THR A 60 0.12 21.36 -5.06
CA THR A 60 -0.14 22.76 -5.37
C THR A 60 1.10 23.35 -6.01
N TRP A 61 0.95 23.95 -7.19
CA TRP A 61 2.00 24.74 -7.83
C TRP A 61 1.90 26.18 -7.33
N THR A 62 2.95 26.72 -6.72
CA THR A 62 2.95 28.10 -6.21
C THR A 62 4.33 28.72 -6.34
N ALA A 63 4.38 29.95 -6.85
CA ALA A 63 5.62 30.73 -6.99
C ALA A 63 6.76 30.00 -7.74
N GLY A 64 6.43 29.13 -8.69
CA GLY A 64 7.41 28.40 -9.49
C GLY A 64 7.93 27.10 -8.87
N ASP A 65 7.34 26.62 -7.78
CA ASP A 65 7.70 25.36 -7.12
C ASP A 65 6.46 24.50 -6.81
N TRP A 66 6.65 23.19 -6.75
CA TRP A 66 5.63 22.26 -6.29
C TRP A 66 5.67 22.16 -4.76
N GLN A 67 4.49 22.19 -4.15
CA GLN A 67 4.26 21.80 -2.77
C GLN A 67 3.30 20.60 -2.75
N ALA A 68 3.45 19.73 -1.75
CA ALA A 68 2.58 18.59 -1.58
C ALA A 68 2.25 18.36 -0.11
N GLU A 69 1.04 17.87 0.12
CA GLU A 69 0.60 17.37 1.41
C GLU A 69 -0.20 16.09 1.21
N VAL A 70 -0.14 15.22 2.22
CA VAL A 70 -0.97 14.02 2.27
C VAL A 70 -2.18 14.32 3.12
N ILE A 71 -3.36 14.15 2.53
CA ILE A 71 -4.64 14.35 3.19
C ILE A 71 -5.20 13.01 3.65
N ARG A 72 -5.76 12.99 4.85
CA ARG A 72 -6.40 11.82 5.47
C ARG A 72 -7.88 12.07 5.67
N LEU A 73 -8.71 11.13 5.21
CA LEU A 73 -10.16 11.21 5.32
C LEU A 73 -10.72 10.01 6.08
N ASN A 74 -11.59 10.28 7.05
CA ASN A 74 -12.42 9.26 7.66
C ASN A 74 -13.45 8.77 6.64
N TYR A 75 -13.76 7.47 6.68
CA TYR A 75 -14.83 6.85 5.91
C TYR A 75 -15.42 5.70 6.73
N ASP A 76 -16.57 5.20 6.32
CA ASP A 76 -17.21 4.06 6.97
C ASP A 76 -16.48 2.76 6.59
N ARG A 77 -15.50 2.40 7.42
CA ARG A 77 -14.72 1.17 7.28
C ARG A 77 -15.56 -0.06 7.58
N GLN A 78 -16.50 0.04 8.51
CA GLN A 78 -17.37 -1.06 8.89
C GLN A 78 -18.27 -1.45 7.71
N LEU A 79 -18.80 -0.47 6.97
CA LEU A 79 -19.56 -0.74 5.75
C LEU A 79 -18.74 -1.50 4.70
N THR A 80 -17.44 -1.18 4.57
CA THR A 80 -16.54 -1.88 3.65
C THR A 80 -16.30 -3.32 4.11
N GLU A 81 -16.02 -3.52 5.38
CA GLU A 81 -15.85 -4.85 5.98
C GLU A 81 -17.13 -5.71 5.87
N GLU A 82 -18.30 -5.13 6.12
CA GLU A 82 -19.59 -5.80 5.91
C GLU A 82 -19.77 -6.21 4.44
N ALA A 83 -19.33 -5.39 3.49
CA ALA A 83 -19.39 -5.74 2.07
C ALA A 83 -18.49 -6.94 1.73
N TYR A 84 -17.30 -7.06 2.34
CA TYR A 84 -16.46 -8.27 2.20
C TYR A 84 -17.23 -9.52 2.62
N LEU A 85 -17.95 -9.45 3.75
CA LEU A 85 -18.61 -10.59 4.38
C LEU A 85 -19.96 -10.97 3.76
N THR A 86 -20.69 -10.00 3.18
CA THR A 86 -22.11 -10.19 2.82
C THR A 86 -22.38 -10.24 1.31
N THR A 87 -21.45 -9.75 0.48
CA THR A 87 -21.67 -9.66 -0.98
C THR A 87 -21.24 -10.91 -1.74
N GLY A 88 -20.67 -11.90 -1.05
CA GLY A 88 -20.03 -13.06 -1.68
C GLY A 88 -18.62 -12.75 -2.22
N PHE A 89 -18.03 -11.61 -1.83
CA PHE A 89 -16.73 -11.17 -2.33
C PHE A 89 -15.61 -12.11 -1.89
N LEU A 90 -15.58 -12.52 -0.62
CA LEU A 90 -14.55 -13.41 -0.09
C LEU A 90 -14.51 -14.76 -0.82
N GLU A 91 -15.67 -15.32 -1.15
CA GLU A 91 -15.80 -16.60 -1.84
C GLU A 91 -15.37 -16.50 -3.31
N GLN A 92 -15.62 -15.37 -3.97
CA GLN A 92 -15.37 -15.19 -5.40
C GLN A 92 -13.98 -14.65 -5.72
N ALA A 93 -13.40 -13.82 -4.85
CA ALA A 93 -12.10 -13.19 -5.06
C ALA A 93 -10.91 -14.12 -4.75
N GLY A 94 -11.18 -15.30 -4.18
CA GLY A 94 -10.18 -16.30 -3.84
C GLY A 94 -9.50 -16.03 -2.49
N PRO A 95 -8.54 -16.89 -2.10
CA PRO A 95 -8.07 -16.97 -0.72
C PRO A 95 -7.42 -15.67 -0.23
N LEU A 96 -6.72 -14.96 -1.11
CA LEU A 96 -6.02 -13.70 -0.77
C LEU A 96 -6.97 -12.58 -0.32
N ALA A 97 -8.26 -12.65 -0.67
CA ALA A 97 -9.24 -11.67 -0.20
C ALA A 97 -9.37 -11.64 1.33
N ARG A 98 -9.10 -12.76 2.01
CA ARG A 98 -9.05 -12.83 3.47
C ARG A 98 -7.87 -12.06 4.05
N LEU A 99 -6.71 -12.06 3.37
CA LEU A 99 -5.58 -11.23 3.76
C LEU A 99 -5.90 -9.74 3.58
N HIS A 100 -6.50 -9.35 2.45
CA HIS A 100 -6.92 -7.96 2.23
C HIS A 100 -7.92 -7.47 3.29
N LEU A 101 -8.79 -8.34 3.80
CA LEU A 101 -9.69 -8.00 4.89
C LEU A 101 -8.92 -7.71 6.19
N GLU A 102 -7.91 -8.51 6.52
CA GLU A 102 -7.04 -8.22 7.67
C GLU A 102 -6.22 -6.95 7.46
N GLU A 103 -5.70 -6.71 6.26
CA GLU A 103 -5.02 -5.47 5.91
C GLU A 103 -5.94 -4.25 6.05
N LEU A 104 -7.21 -4.37 5.64
CA LEU A 104 -8.23 -3.34 5.83
C LEU A 104 -8.45 -3.06 7.32
N ARG A 105 -8.46 -4.09 8.18
CA ARG A 105 -8.66 -3.98 9.64
C ARG A 105 -7.46 -3.36 10.34
N SER A 106 -6.25 -3.80 10.02
CA SER A 106 -5.01 -3.47 10.73
C SER A 106 -4.30 -2.22 10.19
N ALA A 107 -4.60 -1.81 8.95
CA ALA A 107 -3.85 -0.81 8.20
C ALA A 107 -2.35 -1.14 8.10
N ARG A 108 -2.04 -2.42 7.92
CA ARG A 108 -0.69 -2.98 7.70
C ARG A 108 -0.72 -3.92 6.52
N SER A 109 0.43 -4.12 5.88
CA SER A 109 0.51 -5.12 4.81
C SER A 109 0.77 -6.51 5.39
N GLU A 110 -0.17 -7.41 5.15
CA GLU A 110 -0.06 -8.84 5.40
C GLU A 110 0.54 -9.52 4.18
N LEU A 111 0.11 -9.11 2.97
CA LEU A 111 0.47 -9.75 1.72
C LEU A 111 1.98 -9.75 1.48
N PHE A 112 2.67 -8.65 1.79
CA PHE A 112 4.13 -8.57 1.60
C PHE A 112 4.87 -9.64 2.42
N SER A 113 4.54 -9.76 3.70
CA SER A 113 5.18 -10.73 4.60
C SER A 113 4.74 -12.17 4.28
N TRP A 114 3.48 -12.35 3.89
CA TRP A 114 2.93 -13.62 3.44
C TRP A 114 3.64 -14.13 2.18
N VAL A 115 3.84 -13.28 1.17
CA VAL A 115 4.58 -13.64 -0.07
C VAL A 115 6.01 -14.05 0.29
N ALA A 116 6.71 -13.25 1.08
CA ALA A 116 8.08 -13.56 1.50
C ALA A 116 8.19 -14.90 2.26
N THR A 117 7.11 -15.35 2.90
CA THR A 117 7.08 -16.61 3.66
C THR A 117 6.72 -17.81 2.78
N TYR A 118 5.75 -17.68 1.87
CA TYR A 118 5.13 -18.83 1.19
C TYR A 118 5.35 -18.92 -0.32
N GLU A 119 5.91 -17.89 -0.97
CA GLU A 119 6.05 -17.86 -2.43
C GLU A 119 6.80 -19.08 -2.99
N ASP A 120 7.95 -19.44 -2.40
CA ASP A 120 8.75 -20.58 -2.88
C ASP A 120 7.96 -21.91 -2.80
N ASP A 121 7.24 -22.14 -1.70
CA ASP A 121 6.44 -23.35 -1.52
C ASP A 121 5.26 -23.41 -2.50
N ILE A 122 4.63 -22.27 -2.78
CA ILE A 122 3.52 -22.17 -3.74
C ILE A 122 4.00 -22.38 -5.17
N LEU A 123 5.10 -21.73 -5.57
CA LEU A 123 5.68 -21.87 -6.92
C LEU A 123 6.12 -23.31 -7.21
N HIS A 124 6.65 -24.00 -6.20
CA HIS A 124 7.03 -25.41 -6.29
C HIS A 124 5.88 -26.38 -5.98
N ARG A 125 4.65 -25.88 -5.79
CA ARG A 125 3.42 -26.66 -5.54
C ARG A 125 3.51 -27.58 -4.31
N ARG A 126 4.27 -27.19 -3.29
CA ARG A 126 4.36 -27.90 -2.00
C ARG A 126 3.12 -27.65 -1.14
N ILE A 127 2.53 -26.46 -1.23
CA ILE A 127 1.26 -26.07 -0.61
C ILE A 127 0.42 -25.28 -1.62
N THR A 128 -0.89 -25.17 -1.37
CA THR A 128 -1.77 -24.29 -2.15
C THR A 128 -1.78 -22.86 -1.59
N VAL A 129 -2.29 -21.90 -2.37
CA VAL A 129 -2.52 -20.53 -1.88
C VAL A 129 -3.51 -20.52 -0.71
N GLU A 130 -4.58 -21.33 -0.77
CA GLU A 130 -5.55 -21.45 0.34
C GLU A 130 -4.88 -21.92 1.62
N GLU A 131 -4.10 -23.01 1.54
CA GLU A 131 -3.39 -23.57 2.69
C GLU A 131 -2.39 -22.57 3.28
N ALA A 132 -1.67 -21.81 2.45
CA ALA A 132 -0.76 -20.77 2.90
C ALA A 132 -1.50 -19.62 3.61
N VAL A 133 -2.66 -19.20 3.12
CA VAL A 133 -3.50 -18.18 3.77
C VAL A 133 -4.02 -18.68 5.12
N ASP A 134 -4.53 -19.91 5.18
CA ASP A 134 -5.02 -20.52 6.43
C ASP A 134 -3.93 -20.58 7.49
N ARG A 135 -2.71 -20.98 7.11
CA ARG A 135 -1.57 -21.02 8.03
C ARG A 135 -1.20 -19.63 8.56
N TRP A 136 -1.18 -18.61 7.70
CA TRP A 136 -0.86 -17.24 8.09
C TRP A 136 -1.86 -16.66 9.08
N LEU A 137 -3.15 -16.79 8.78
CA LEU A 137 -4.24 -16.27 9.61
C LEU A 137 -4.44 -17.03 10.92
N ALA A 138 -3.87 -18.23 11.06
CA ALA A 138 -3.88 -18.97 12.31
C ALA A 138 -2.79 -18.51 13.30
N THR A 139 -1.78 -17.76 12.83
CA THR A 139 -0.58 -17.40 13.61
C THR A 139 -0.44 -15.91 13.92
N ASN A 140 -1.19 -15.05 13.22
CA ASN A 140 -1.18 -13.60 13.38
C ASN A 140 -2.55 -13.13 13.88
#